data_AF-D8UD69-F1
#
_entry.id   AF-D8UD69-F1
#
_cell.length_a   1.000
_cell.length_b   1.000
_cell.length_c   1.000
_cell.angle_alpha   90.00
_cell.angle_beta   90.00
_cell.angle_gamma   90.00
#
_symmetry.space_group_name_H-M   'P 1'
#
loop_
_entity.id
_entity.type
_entity.pdbx_description
1 polymer ?
#
loop_
_entity_poly.entity_id
_entity_poly.type
_entity_poly.pdbx_seq_one_letter_code
_entity_poly.pdbx_strand_id
1 'polypeptide(L)'
;MRAGLHSCRSTAAHVQTRAVAVPGAAALAVRPHPVSGQAQALVVCHIGVCPLHLNDACDYVRLEPPLALRNQHASKFNLRNVHDAAYDSHSGLVLFAHGTSIYGMDSTNRVAQLAGDDEGGLLFDGIAAEARFIGAQRIAADGHGVTYIRDRDSGSRNGFCLRALYEATMPNSLIGCGVRAVVSVNTGGDMGPHVLTYDSWRRTLLFATRGRAIHQLLSYGITEELVGTDEPAAPYGVGAAAAAASSSFDSSQDATVYGDLNRNGLTAVAAATAVTATQLLPPSPDCKAPLTNVQALAADGSSGNVYFLDGTTGSKTMLRVLRPNGSLETLEEQLRIGPSGNSRWPRLAVLPYGYLAVYGTSSHEMMLLKL
;
A
#
# COMPACT_ATOMS: atom_id res chain seq x y z
N MET A 1 -40.69 17.86 -22.64
CA MET A 1 -39.70 18.33 -21.66
C MET A 1 -38.39 17.60 -21.94
N ARG A 2 -37.39 18.28 -22.51
CA ARG A 2 -36.04 17.74 -22.69
C ARG A 2 -35.25 18.09 -21.43
N ALA A 3 -34.89 17.09 -20.63
CA ALA A 3 -33.96 17.27 -19.53
C ALA A 3 -32.60 17.68 -20.12
N GLY A 4 -32.21 18.94 -19.88
CA GLY A 4 -30.88 19.42 -20.24
C GLY A 4 -29.85 18.70 -19.38
N LEU A 5 -29.03 17.87 -20.01
CA LEU A 5 -27.80 17.36 -19.41
C LEU A 5 -26.88 18.57 -19.19
N HIS A 6 -26.94 19.14 -17.99
CA HIS A 6 -25.96 20.12 -17.55
C HIS A 6 -24.62 19.42 -17.46
N SER A 7 -23.81 19.57 -18.52
CA SER A 7 -22.39 19.29 -18.48
C SER A 7 -21.77 20.29 -17.50
N CYS A 8 -21.69 19.90 -16.23
CA CYS A 8 -20.83 20.56 -15.24
C CYS A 8 -19.40 20.38 -15.73
N ARG A 9 -18.92 21.34 -16.53
CA ARG A 9 -17.49 21.52 -16.76
C ARG A 9 -16.87 21.99 -15.45
N SER A 10 -16.48 21.02 -14.63
CA SER A 10 -15.59 21.25 -13.51
C SER A 10 -14.32 21.92 -14.06
N THR A 11 -14.03 23.13 -13.59
CA THR A 11 -12.72 23.77 -13.81
C THR A 11 -11.70 23.00 -12.99
N ALA A 12 -11.27 21.86 -13.53
CA ALA A 12 -10.29 21.01 -12.88
C ALA A 12 -9.04 21.84 -12.57
N ALA A 13 -8.72 21.95 -11.28
CA ALA A 13 -7.48 22.56 -10.84
C ALA A 13 -6.33 21.81 -11.54
N HIS A 14 -5.47 22.55 -12.24
CA HIS A 14 -4.40 21.95 -13.01
C HIS A 14 -3.36 21.35 -12.05
N VAL A 15 -3.27 20.02 -12.01
CA VAL A 15 -2.24 19.32 -11.22
C VAL A 15 -0.87 19.71 -11.75
N GLN A 16 0.00 20.26 -10.90
CA GLN A 16 1.36 20.60 -11.31
C GLN A 16 2.27 19.40 -11.09
N THR A 17 3.03 19.02 -12.12
CA THR A 17 3.93 17.86 -12.08
C THR A 17 5.39 18.30 -12.06
N ARG A 18 6.21 17.62 -11.25
CA ARG A 18 7.66 17.85 -11.16
C ARG A 18 8.40 16.53 -11.05
N ALA A 19 9.38 16.31 -11.93
CA ALA A 19 10.28 15.18 -11.79
C ALA A 19 11.38 15.49 -10.75
N VAL A 20 11.73 14.48 -9.96
CA VAL A 20 12.80 14.51 -8.97
C VAL A 20 13.70 13.31 -9.24
N ALA A 21 14.99 13.57 -9.43
CA ALA A 21 15.98 12.52 -9.63
C ALA A 21 16.15 11.73 -8.31
N VAL A 22 15.62 10.51 -8.29
CA VAL A 22 15.70 9.60 -7.15
C VAL A 22 16.05 8.21 -7.68
N PRO A 23 17.35 7.90 -7.86
CA PRO A 23 17.77 6.67 -8.50
C PRO A 23 17.34 5.45 -7.68
N GLY A 24 16.46 4.65 -8.28
CA GLY A 24 15.96 3.42 -7.70
C GLY A 24 15.06 3.63 -6.48
N ALA A 25 14.24 4.68 -6.47
CA ALA A 25 13.22 4.89 -5.45
C ALA A 25 12.40 3.60 -5.25
N ALA A 26 12.59 2.96 -4.09
CA ALA A 26 12.03 1.66 -3.76
C ALA A 26 10.87 1.76 -2.78
N ALA A 27 10.91 2.74 -1.87
CA ALA A 27 9.90 2.98 -0.85
C ALA A 27 9.90 4.44 -0.41
N LEU A 28 8.79 4.91 0.14
CA LEU A 28 8.66 6.24 0.73
C LEU A 28 7.83 6.15 2.02
N ALA A 29 8.29 6.79 3.09
CA ALA A 29 7.53 6.95 4.33
C ALA A 29 7.62 8.39 4.83
N VAL A 30 6.60 8.86 5.54
CA VAL A 30 6.61 10.18 6.19
C VAL A 30 6.56 9.97 7.69
N ARG A 31 7.59 10.46 8.41
CA ARG A 31 7.68 10.39 9.87
C ARG A 31 7.84 11.78 10.49
N PRO A 32 7.61 11.97 11.80
CA PRO A 32 8.07 13.16 12.50
C PRO A 32 9.61 13.24 12.49
N HIS A 33 10.14 14.44 12.24
CA HIS A 33 11.56 14.73 12.33
C HIS A 33 12.00 14.63 13.80
N PRO A 34 13.12 13.93 14.12
CA PRO A 34 13.49 13.63 15.50
C PRO A 34 13.75 14.87 16.38
N VAL A 35 14.15 15.98 15.76
CA VAL A 35 14.44 17.24 16.46
C VAL A 35 13.25 18.22 16.44
N SER A 36 12.71 18.56 15.26
CA SER A 36 11.67 19.58 15.13
C SER A 36 10.24 19.05 15.28
N GLY A 37 10.03 17.73 15.25
CA GLY A 37 8.69 17.11 15.22
C GLY A 37 7.90 17.33 13.91
N GLN A 38 8.41 18.16 12.99
CA GLN A 38 7.79 18.41 11.70
C GLN A 38 7.82 17.17 10.81
N ALA A 39 6.88 17.04 9.88
CA ALA A 39 6.86 15.92 8.96
C ALA A 39 8.12 15.87 8.08
N GLN A 40 8.77 14.72 8.03
CA GLN A 40 9.96 14.41 7.25
C GLN A 40 9.63 13.24 6.33
N ALA A 41 9.60 13.51 5.03
CA ALA A 41 9.53 12.47 4.01
C ALA A 41 10.90 11.78 3.88
N LEU A 42 10.92 10.46 3.92
CA LEU A 42 12.09 9.62 3.75
C LEU A 42 11.91 8.76 2.52
N VAL A 43 12.89 8.80 1.63
CA VAL A 43 12.89 8.01 0.40
C VAL A 43 13.97 6.96 0.49
N VAL A 44 13.58 5.70 0.35
CA VAL A 44 14.50 4.57 0.25
C VAL A 44 14.89 4.41 -1.20
N CYS A 45 16.17 4.54 -1.51
CA CYS A 45 16.69 4.49 -2.87
C CYS A 45 18.05 3.78 -2.92
N HIS A 46 18.67 3.67 -4.10
CA HIS A 46 19.92 2.91 -4.28
C HIS A 46 21.09 3.44 -3.44
N ILE A 47 21.09 4.73 -3.10
CA ILE A 47 22.16 5.37 -2.33
C ILE A 47 21.93 5.33 -0.81
N GLY A 48 20.72 5.01 -0.34
CA GLY A 48 20.39 5.12 1.08
C GLY A 48 18.93 5.39 1.39
N VAL A 49 18.65 5.59 2.69
CA VAL A 49 17.43 6.26 3.17
C VAL A 49 17.72 7.75 3.21
N CYS A 50 17.12 8.51 2.32
CA CYS A 50 17.42 9.94 2.12
C CYS A 50 16.21 10.80 2.50
N PRO A 51 16.36 11.85 3.31
CA PRO A 51 15.30 12.82 3.51
C PRO A 51 14.97 13.54 2.20
N LEU A 52 13.68 13.75 1.94
CA LEU A 52 13.21 14.60 0.85
C LEU A 52 12.83 15.96 1.44
N HIS A 53 13.60 16.97 1.12
CA HIS A 53 13.32 18.34 1.50
C HIS A 53 12.28 18.94 0.55
N LEU A 54 11.16 19.38 1.13
CA LEU A 54 10.04 20.04 0.45
C LEU A 54 9.89 21.44 1.08
N ASN A 55 9.84 22.48 0.25
CA ASN A 55 9.47 23.82 0.67
C ASN A 55 7.98 24.07 0.35
N ASP A 56 7.25 24.66 1.29
CA ASP A 56 5.85 25.12 1.17
C ASP A 56 5.59 25.94 -0.10
N ALA A 57 6.56 26.78 -0.50
CA ALA A 57 6.48 27.61 -1.70
C ALA A 57 6.58 26.82 -3.01
N CYS A 58 6.98 25.54 -2.93
CA CYS A 58 7.06 24.61 -4.07
C CYS A 58 8.17 24.89 -5.10
N ASP A 59 8.96 25.94 -4.87
CA ASP A 59 10.04 26.33 -5.78
C ASP A 59 11.17 25.29 -5.77
N TYR A 60 11.35 24.57 -4.66
CA TYR A 60 12.51 23.72 -4.46
C TYR A 60 12.17 22.36 -3.83
N VAL A 61 12.65 21.31 -4.49
CA VAL A 61 12.61 19.93 -4.00
C VAL A 61 14.01 19.35 -4.14
N ARG A 62 14.51 18.75 -3.05
CA ARG A 62 15.85 18.18 -3.01
C ARG A 62 15.86 16.89 -2.22
N LEU A 63 16.58 15.90 -2.76
CA LEU A 63 16.96 14.71 -2.00
C LEU A 63 18.22 15.04 -1.18
N GLU A 64 18.12 14.97 0.14
CA GLU A 64 19.22 15.20 1.06
C GLU A 64 20.18 13.99 1.10
N PRO A 65 21.40 14.15 1.64
CA PRO A 65 22.32 13.03 1.82
C PRO A 65 21.69 11.86 2.61
N PRO A 66 22.11 10.61 2.34
CA PRO A 66 21.67 9.45 3.10
C PRO A 66 21.85 9.58 4.60
N LEU A 67 20.86 9.13 5.37
CA LEU A 67 20.96 8.97 6.81
C LEU A 67 22.01 7.89 7.14
N ALA A 68 22.81 8.15 8.18
CA ALA A 68 23.73 7.16 8.73
C ALA A 68 22.93 6.08 9.50
N LEU A 69 22.66 4.95 8.84
CA LEU A 69 21.96 3.83 9.45
C LEU A 69 22.85 3.14 10.49
N ARG A 70 22.31 2.96 11.70
CA ARG A 70 22.99 2.25 12.80
C ARG A 70 22.51 0.80 12.83
N ASN A 71 23.40 -0.11 13.25
CA ASN A 71 23.12 -1.54 13.39
C ASN A 71 22.83 -2.32 12.08
N GLN A 72 23.05 -1.72 10.91
CA GLN A 72 22.73 -2.31 9.62
C GLN A 72 23.42 -3.68 9.37
N HIS A 73 24.70 -3.80 9.70
CA HIS A 73 25.46 -5.04 9.47
C HIS A 73 25.00 -6.18 10.37
N ALA A 74 24.80 -5.90 11.66
CA ALA A 74 24.34 -6.91 12.61
C ALA A 74 22.91 -7.35 12.33
N SER A 75 22.10 -6.48 11.73
CA SER A 75 20.73 -6.78 11.38
C SER A 75 20.55 -7.36 9.98
N LYS A 76 21.60 -7.67 9.21
CA LYS A 76 21.50 -8.13 7.79
C LYS A 76 20.69 -7.20 6.86
N PHE A 77 20.41 -5.96 7.28
CA PHE A 77 19.52 -5.06 6.54
C PHE A 77 20.18 -4.56 5.24
N ASN A 78 19.47 -4.74 4.14
CA ASN A 78 19.93 -4.41 2.79
C ASN A 78 18.89 -3.59 2.02
N LEU A 79 19.26 -2.37 1.64
CA LEU A 79 18.39 -1.43 0.93
C LEU A 79 17.84 -1.98 -0.39
N ARG A 80 18.56 -2.89 -1.06
CA ARG A 80 18.12 -3.48 -2.34
C ARG A 80 16.91 -4.40 -2.19
N ASN A 81 16.70 -4.93 -0.99
CA ASN A 81 15.58 -5.83 -0.68
C ASN A 81 14.40 -5.07 -0.08
N VAL A 82 14.50 -3.76 0.15
CA VAL A 82 13.36 -2.96 0.62
C VAL A 82 12.35 -2.87 -0.51
N HIS A 83 11.18 -3.42 -0.24
CA HIS A 83 10.06 -3.44 -1.12
C HIS A 83 8.98 -2.45 -0.73
N ASP A 84 8.92 -1.92 0.48
CA ASP A 84 7.98 -0.86 0.86
C ASP A 84 8.35 -0.27 2.22
N ALA A 85 7.76 0.88 2.56
CA ALA A 85 7.96 1.51 3.85
C ALA A 85 6.68 2.21 4.33
N ALA A 86 6.45 2.18 5.64
CA ALA A 86 5.36 2.90 6.29
C ALA A 86 5.84 3.43 7.64
N TYR A 87 5.32 4.56 8.09
CA TYR A 87 5.54 5.04 9.44
C TYR A 87 4.41 4.54 10.34
N ASP A 88 4.76 3.96 11.48
CA ASP A 88 3.81 3.56 12.50
C ASP A 88 3.88 4.53 13.68
N SER A 89 2.82 5.32 13.89
CA SER A 89 2.73 6.25 15.01
C SER A 89 2.61 5.55 16.37
N HIS A 90 2.22 4.28 16.42
CA HIS A 90 2.13 3.52 17.66
C HIS A 90 3.53 3.21 18.21
N SER A 91 4.38 2.59 17.40
CA SER A 91 5.76 2.23 17.78
C SER A 91 6.76 3.38 17.60
N GLY A 92 6.43 4.41 16.81
CA GLY A 92 7.35 5.47 16.42
C GLY A 92 8.42 5.03 15.42
N LEU A 93 8.20 3.90 14.74
CA LEU A 93 9.13 3.29 13.81
C LEU A 93 8.78 3.59 12.36
N VAL A 94 9.82 3.72 11.52
CA VAL A 94 9.67 3.51 10.08
C VAL A 94 9.85 2.02 9.82
N LEU A 95 8.76 1.38 9.42
CA LEU A 95 8.71 -0.02 9.08
C LEU A 95 9.16 -0.21 7.62
N PHE A 96 9.84 -1.31 7.34
CA PHE A 96 10.25 -1.72 6.00
C PHE A 96 9.78 -3.14 5.71
N ALA A 97 9.09 -3.31 4.59
CA ALA A 97 8.94 -4.62 3.97
C ALA A 97 10.26 -4.96 3.27
N HIS A 98 10.97 -5.99 3.72
CA HIS A 98 12.34 -6.29 3.30
C HIS A 98 12.47 -7.77 2.94
N GLY A 99 12.39 -8.12 1.66
CA GLY A 99 12.43 -9.51 1.22
C GLY A 99 11.44 -10.40 1.99
N THR A 100 11.95 -11.25 2.87
CA THR A 100 11.19 -12.21 3.70
C THR A 100 11.07 -11.79 5.17
N SER A 101 11.31 -10.52 5.47
CA SER A 101 11.37 -9.96 6.82
C SER A 101 10.71 -8.58 6.91
N ILE A 102 10.37 -8.18 8.13
CA ILE A 102 9.97 -6.81 8.48
C ILE A 102 11.04 -6.20 9.37
N TYR A 103 11.50 -5.01 9.01
CA TYR A 103 12.46 -4.22 9.79
C TYR A 103 11.83 -2.94 10.29
N GLY A 104 12.33 -2.41 11.41
CA GLY A 104 11.99 -1.10 11.93
C GLY A 104 13.23 -0.22 12.05
N MET A 105 13.08 1.06 11.73
CA MET A 105 14.07 2.10 11.98
C MET A 105 13.51 3.16 12.92
N ASP A 106 14.24 3.41 14.01
CA ASP A 106 13.86 4.40 15.01
C ASP A 106 14.28 5.85 14.64
N SER A 107 13.97 6.78 15.54
CA SER A 107 14.34 8.20 15.42
C SER A 107 15.85 8.46 15.45
N THR A 108 16.65 7.51 15.94
CA THR A 108 18.12 7.54 15.95
C THR A 108 18.73 6.85 14.73
N ASN A 109 17.89 6.44 13.77
CA ASN A 109 18.23 5.67 12.57
C ASN A 109 18.85 4.31 12.88
N ARG A 110 18.56 3.72 14.05
CA ARG A 110 18.92 2.33 14.34
C ARG A 110 17.91 1.40 13.70
N VAL A 111 18.42 0.42 12.97
CA VAL A 111 17.61 -0.60 12.30
C VAL A 111 17.62 -1.91 13.10
N ALA A 112 16.46 -2.55 13.22
CA ALA A 112 16.31 -3.86 13.83
C ALA A 112 15.26 -4.69 13.07
N GLN A 113 15.48 -6.01 13.01
CA GLN A 113 14.48 -6.95 12.51
C GLN A 113 13.35 -7.07 13.54
N LEU A 114 12.10 -7.00 13.09
CA LEU A 114 10.91 -7.07 13.93
C LEU A 114 10.13 -8.37 13.75
N ALA A 115 10.14 -8.93 12.54
CA ALA A 115 9.46 -10.18 12.20
C ALA A 115 10.13 -10.84 10.99
N GLY A 116 9.94 -12.15 10.83
CA GLY A 116 10.48 -12.89 9.68
C GLY A 116 11.85 -13.50 9.92
N ASP A 117 12.28 -14.34 8.98
CA ASP A 117 13.66 -14.76 8.82
C ASP A 117 14.14 -14.37 7.41
N ASP A 118 15.41 -13.95 7.27
CA ASP A 118 15.99 -13.62 5.95
C ASP A 118 16.33 -14.89 5.13
N GLU A 119 15.98 -16.07 5.64
CA GLU A 119 16.20 -17.36 4.98
C GLU A 119 15.08 -17.66 3.99
N GLY A 120 13.89 -17.13 4.25
CA GLY A 120 12.69 -17.43 3.48
C GLY A 120 12.19 -18.84 3.73
N GLY A 121 10.99 -19.14 3.24
CA GLY A 121 10.45 -20.48 3.39
C GLY A 121 8.95 -20.55 3.16
N LEU A 122 8.36 -21.62 3.67
CA LEU A 122 6.90 -21.76 3.70
C LEU A 122 6.31 -20.70 4.63
N LEU A 123 5.17 -20.16 4.22
CA LEU A 123 4.41 -19.20 5.01
C LEU A 123 4.06 -19.82 6.36
N PHE A 124 4.38 -19.09 7.44
CA PHE A 124 4.12 -19.53 8.81
C PHE A 124 3.69 -18.35 9.67
N ASP A 125 2.51 -18.45 10.28
CA ASP A 125 1.98 -17.54 11.30
C ASP A 125 2.50 -17.92 12.69
N GLY A 126 2.55 -16.97 13.62
CA GLY A 126 3.06 -17.22 14.97
C GLY A 126 3.66 -15.98 15.61
N ILE A 127 4.50 -16.17 16.63
CA ILE A 127 5.28 -15.06 17.20
C ILE A 127 6.20 -14.48 16.12
N ALA A 128 6.46 -13.18 16.16
CA ALA A 128 7.12 -12.50 15.05
C ALA A 128 8.52 -13.05 14.69
N ALA A 129 9.27 -13.55 15.69
CA ALA A 129 10.58 -14.18 15.48
C ALA A 129 10.51 -15.56 14.80
N GLU A 130 9.35 -16.22 14.86
CA GLU A 130 9.12 -17.52 14.22
C GLU A 130 8.30 -17.40 12.94
N ALA A 131 7.57 -16.29 12.77
CA ALA A 131 6.79 -16.01 11.58
C ALA A 131 7.69 -16.00 10.34
N ARG A 132 7.22 -16.58 9.24
CA ARG A 132 7.96 -16.65 7.97
C ARG A 132 7.18 -15.99 6.87
N PHE A 133 7.83 -15.10 6.13
CA PHE A 133 7.26 -14.48 4.95
C PHE A 133 7.89 -15.07 3.68
N ILE A 134 7.11 -15.13 2.61
CA ILE A 134 7.61 -15.59 1.30
C ILE A 134 8.20 -14.40 0.53
N GLY A 135 7.59 -13.24 0.71
CA GLY A 135 8.00 -12.00 0.08
C GLY A 135 7.09 -10.87 0.54
N ALA A 136 7.45 -10.20 1.64
CA ALA A 136 6.75 -9.02 2.11
C ALA A 136 6.94 -7.88 1.09
N GLN A 137 5.85 -7.44 0.46
CA GLN A 137 5.91 -6.52 -0.69
C GLN A 137 5.28 -5.16 -0.44
N ARG A 138 4.23 -5.07 0.38
CA ARG A 138 3.56 -3.82 0.75
C ARG A 138 3.22 -3.83 2.22
N ILE A 139 3.26 -2.67 2.85
CA ILE A 139 2.84 -2.52 4.24
C ILE A 139 2.00 -1.26 4.45
N ALA A 140 1.10 -1.34 5.42
CA ALA A 140 0.39 -0.19 5.95
C ALA A 140 0.26 -0.34 7.47
N ALA A 141 0.64 0.69 8.21
CA ALA A 141 0.48 0.74 9.66
C ALA A 141 -0.80 1.48 10.01
N ASP A 142 -1.56 0.96 10.97
CA ASP A 142 -2.78 1.59 11.45
C ASP A 142 -2.56 2.71 12.48
N GLY A 143 -1.34 2.81 13.02
CA GLY A 143 -1.02 3.74 14.10
C GLY A 143 -1.58 3.35 15.47
N HIS A 144 -2.14 2.14 15.58
CA HIS A 144 -2.77 1.55 16.76
C HIS A 144 -2.18 0.17 17.13
N GLY A 145 -1.03 -0.19 16.54
CA GLY A 145 -0.30 -1.42 16.86
C GLY A 145 -0.57 -2.58 15.92
N VAL A 146 -1.19 -2.34 14.76
CA VAL A 146 -1.35 -3.33 13.69
C VAL A 146 -0.66 -2.85 12.43
N THR A 147 0.25 -3.67 11.92
CA THR A 147 0.84 -3.49 10.59
C THR A 147 0.28 -4.54 9.65
N TYR A 148 -0.43 -4.10 8.62
CA TYR A 148 -0.91 -4.94 7.55
C TYR A 148 0.19 -5.16 6.52
N ILE A 149 0.38 -6.41 6.10
CA ILE A 149 1.46 -6.86 5.24
C ILE A 149 0.85 -7.60 4.07
N ARG A 150 1.16 -7.16 2.86
CA ARG A 150 0.95 -7.94 1.64
C ARG A 150 2.15 -8.86 1.46
N ASP A 151 1.93 -10.14 1.65
CA ASP A 151 2.94 -11.19 1.47
C ASP A 151 2.63 -11.99 0.21
N ARG A 152 3.66 -12.62 -0.36
CA ARG A 152 3.48 -13.56 -1.48
C ARG A 152 2.87 -14.85 -0.94
N ASP A 153 1.99 -15.46 -1.71
CA ASP A 153 1.45 -16.78 -1.40
C ASP A 153 2.35 -17.89 -1.97
N SER A 154 2.55 -18.98 -1.22
CA SER A 154 3.26 -20.18 -1.68
C SER A 154 2.45 -20.97 -2.69
N GLY A 155 1.12 -20.92 -2.60
CA GLY A 155 0.22 -21.73 -3.42
C GLY A 155 0.04 -21.22 -4.84
N SER A 156 0.43 -19.96 -5.13
CA SER A 156 0.22 -19.35 -6.44
C SER A 156 1.34 -18.41 -6.82
N ARG A 157 1.88 -18.55 -8.04
CA ARG A 157 2.94 -17.66 -8.57
C ARG A 157 2.56 -16.18 -8.52
N ASN A 158 1.26 -15.90 -8.64
CA ASN A 158 0.66 -14.58 -8.62
C ASN A 158 -0.25 -14.36 -7.40
N GLY A 159 -0.27 -15.31 -6.47
CA GLY A 159 -1.05 -15.22 -5.25
C GLY A 159 -0.39 -14.27 -4.28
N PHE A 160 -1.23 -13.49 -3.62
CA PHE A 160 -0.85 -12.68 -2.49
C PHE A 160 -1.79 -13.04 -1.35
N CYS A 161 -1.30 -12.91 -0.12
CA CYS A 161 -2.14 -12.96 1.06
C CYS A 161 -1.97 -11.67 1.85
N LEU A 162 -2.99 -11.36 2.64
CA LEU A 162 -2.92 -10.29 3.61
C LEU A 162 -2.56 -10.90 4.97
N ARG A 163 -1.60 -10.29 5.66
CA ARG A 163 -1.19 -10.68 7.01
C ARG A 163 -1.22 -9.46 7.91
N ALA A 164 -1.37 -9.67 9.20
CA ALA A 164 -1.34 -8.63 10.21
C ALA A 164 -0.26 -8.95 11.25
N LEU A 165 0.68 -8.03 11.43
CA LEU A 165 1.65 -8.03 12.52
C LEU A 165 1.07 -7.17 13.65
N TYR A 166 0.68 -7.82 14.74
CA TYR A 166 0.25 -7.15 15.96
C TYR A 166 1.44 -6.82 16.84
N GLU A 167 1.43 -5.63 17.44
CA GLU A 167 2.39 -5.19 18.42
C GLU A 167 1.68 -4.91 19.75
N ALA A 168 2.05 -5.67 20.78
CA ALA A 168 1.65 -5.38 22.15
C ALA A 168 2.71 -4.46 22.78
N THR A 169 2.30 -3.25 23.17
CA THR A 169 3.16 -2.34 23.93
C THR A 169 3.50 -2.96 25.28
N MET A 170 4.78 -3.20 25.54
CA MET A 170 5.26 -3.58 26.87
C MET A 170 5.72 -2.31 27.60
N PRO A 171 5.25 -2.03 28.82
CA PRO A 171 5.70 -0.86 29.57
C PRO A 171 7.22 -0.90 29.78
N ASN A 172 7.91 0.22 29.52
CA ASN A 172 9.36 0.41 29.68
C ASN A 172 10.27 -0.43 28.77
N SER A 173 9.74 -1.02 27.70
CA SER A 173 10.54 -1.82 26.76
C SER A 173 11.31 -0.94 25.79
N LEU A 174 12.55 -1.34 25.47
CA LEU A 174 13.32 -0.71 24.38
C LEU A 174 12.57 -0.87 23.05
N ILE A 175 12.82 0.04 22.11
CA ILE A 175 12.25 -0.01 20.77
C ILE A 175 12.53 -1.40 20.15
N GLY A 176 11.49 -2.06 19.65
CA GLY A 176 11.59 -3.42 19.10
C GLY A 176 11.35 -4.55 20.10
N CYS A 177 11.14 -4.28 21.39
CA CYS A 177 11.03 -5.30 22.44
C CYS A 177 9.58 -5.59 22.90
N GLY A 178 8.58 -5.22 22.10
CA GLY A 178 7.18 -5.63 22.29
C GLY A 178 6.95 -7.08 21.85
N VAL A 179 5.95 -7.74 22.44
CA VAL A 179 5.50 -9.04 21.94
C VAL A 179 4.79 -8.79 20.63
N ARG A 180 5.24 -9.48 19.58
CA ARG A 180 4.64 -9.37 18.25
C ARG A 180 4.18 -10.72 17.74
N ALA A 181 3.07 -10.73 17.03
CA ALA A 181 2.53 -11.92 16.40
C ALA A 181 2.03 -11.60 14.99
N VAL A 182 2.26 -12.53 14.07
CA VAL A 182 1.79 -12.44 12.69
C VAL A 182 0.67 -13.45 12.49
N VAL A 183 -0.44 -12.99 11.91
CA VAL A 183 -1.56 -13.86 11.51
C VAL A 183 -2.00 -13.55 10.09
N SER A 184 -2.48 -14.57 9.39
CA SER A 184 -3.13 -14.42 8.10
C SER A 184 -4.52 -13.80 8.26
N VAL A 185 -4.86 -12.90 7.34
CA VAL A 185 -6.15 -12.21 7.29
C VAL A 185 -6.93 -12.74 6.09
N ASN A 186 -8.13 -13.25 6.34
CA ASN A 186 -9.03 -13.67 5.28
C ASN A 186 -9.72 -12.46 4.67
N THR A 187 -9.49 -12.20 3.38
CA THR A 187 -10.14 -11.11 2.62
C THR A 187 -11.38 -11.56 1.85
N GLY A 188 -11.82 -12.82 2.02
CA GLY A 188 -13.05 -13.35 1.41
C GLY A 188 -12.96 -13.69 -0.08
N GLY A 189 -11.80 -13.53 -0.72
CA GLY A 189 -11.58 -13.81 -2.14
C GLY A 189 -10.32 -14.61 -2.43
N ASP A 190 -10.28 -15.26 -3.60
CA ASP A 190 -9.18 -16.14 -4.02
C ASP A 190 -7.85 -15.42 -4.28
N MET A 191 -7.88 -14.09 -4.37
CA MET A 191 -6.72 -13.26 -4.65
C MET A 191 -6.57 -12.24 -3.53
N GLY A 192 -5.43 -12.25 -2.85
CA GLY A 192 -5.11 -11.20 -1.90
C GLY A 192 -4.92 -9.83 -2.55
N PRO A 193 -4.75 -8.79 -1.71
CA PRO A 193 -4.67 -7.41 -2.16
C PRO A 193 -3.47 -7.22 -3.09
N HIS A 194 -3.64 -6.45 -4.17
CA HIS A 194 -2.55 -6.03 -5.04
C HIS A 194 -1.87 -4.76 -4.53
N VAL A 195 -2.68 -3.81 -4.04
CA VAL A 195 -2.24 -2.57 -3.39
C VAL A 195 -3.04 -2.37 -2.11
N LEU A 196 -2.42 -1.72 -1.13
CA LEU A 196 -3.06 -1.39 0.14
C LEU A 196 -2.51 -0.08 0.72
N THR A 197 -3.32 0.58 1.55
CA THR A 197 -2.95 1.75 2.34
C THR A 197 -3.87 1.81 3.56
N TYR A 198 -3.44 2.44 4.65
CA TYR A 198 -4.31 2.65 5.81
C TYR A 198 -4.91 4.05 5.75
N ASP A 199 -6.22 4.14 5.85
CA ASP A 199 -6.94 5.39 5.94
C ASP A 199 -7.24 5.69 7.41
N SER A 200 -6.46 6.60 8.01
CA SER A 200 -6.63 7.00 9.41
C SER A 200 -7.88 7.85 9.65
N TRP A 201 -8.46 8.46 8.62
CA TRP A 201 -9.73 9.18 8.72
C TRP A 201 -10.88 8.18 8.89
N ARG A 202 -10.93 7.15 8.04
CA ARG A 202 -11.94 6.09 8.10
C ARG A 202 -11.61 4.99 9.12
N ARG A 203 -10.37 4.95 9.61
CA ARG A 203 -9.81 3.92 10.49
C ARG A 203 -9.95 2.51 9.92
N THR A 204 -9.58 2.36 8.66
CA THR A 204 -9.71 1.08 7.93
C THR A 204 -8.54 0.88 6.98
N LEU A 205 -8.16 -0.37 6.78
CA LEU A 205 -7.27 -0.74 5.70
C LEU A 205 -8.05 -0.67 4.38
N LEU A 206 -7.57 0.16 3.45
CA LEU A 206 -8.05 0.17 2.08
C LEU A 206 -7.16 -0.70 1.21
N PHE A 207 -7.75 -1.47 0.32
CA PHE A 207 -7.00 -2.30 -0.61
C PHE A 207 -7.75 -2.52 -1.92
N ALA A 208 -7.04 -2.89 -2.97
CA ALA A 208 -7.65 -3.29 -4.24
C ALA A 208 -7.32 -4.74 -4.58
N THR A 209 -8.34 -5.52 -4.91
CA THR A 209 -8.26 -6.85 -5.49
C THR A 209 -8.44 -6.73 -7.00
N ARG A 210 -7.59 -7.41 -7.79
CA ARG A 210 -7.67 -7.46 -9.26
C ARG A 210 -7.68 -6.08 -9.99
N GLY A 211 -7.48 -4.98 -9.27
CA GLY A 211 -7.50 -3.61 -9.77
C GLY A 211 -8.89 -3.06 -10.13
N ARG A 212 -10.00 -3.72 -9.80
CA ARG A 212 -11.34 -3.33 -10.28
C ARG A 212 -12.26 -2.71 -9.22
N ALA A 213 -11.95 -2.99 -7.97
CA ALA A 213 -12.61 -2.40 -6.83
C ALA A 213 -11.58 -1.98 -5.79
N ILE A 214 -11.93 -0.96 -5.01
CA ILE A 214 -11.27 -0.62 -3.75
C ILE A 214 -12.20 -1.10 -2.66
N HIS A 215 -11.65 -1.89 -1.75
CA HIS A 215 -12.32 -2.43 -0.60
C HIS A 215 -11.82 -1.75 0.68
N GLN A 216 -12.67 -1.80 1.71
CA GLN A 216 -12.31 -1.49 3.08
C GLN A 216 -12.36 -2.76 3.92
N LEU A 217 -11.35 -2.97 4.77
CA LEU A 217 -11.35 -4.02 5.78
C LEU A 217 -11.93 -3.45 7.08
N LEU A 218 -13.16 -3.82 7.38
CA LEU A 218 -13.82 -3.45 8.62
C LEU A 218 -13.28 -4.25 9.81
N SER A 219 -13.73 -3.84 10.99
CA SER A 219 -13.56 -4.64 12.20
C SER A 219 -14.08 -6.07 11.98
N TYR A 220 -13.46 -7.04 12.66
CA TYR A 220 -13.78 -8.48 12.54
C TYR A 220 -13.43 -9.13 11.20
N GLY A 221 -12.67 -8.45 10.34
CA GLY A 221 -12.20 -9.01 9.06
C GLY A 221 -13.26 -9.02 7.97
N ILE A 222 -14.37 -8.29 8.15
CA ILE A 222 -15.39 -8.12 7.12
C ILE A 222 -14.83 -7.20 6.03
N THR A 223 -14.92 -7.63 4.78
CA THR A 223 -14.49 -6.83 3.62
C THR A 223 -15.73 -6.24 2.94
N GLU A 224 -15.71 -4.94 2.68
CA GLU A 224 -16.76 -4.25 1.93
C GLU A 224 -16.18 -3.52 0.72
N GLU A 225 -16.93 -3.47 -0.36
CA GLU A 225 -16.59 -2.69 -1.56
C GLU A 225 -16.91 -1.20 -1.31
N LEU A 226 -15.89 -0.35 -1.47
CA LEU A 226 -16.00 1.10 -1.27
C LEU A 226 -16.27 1.83 -2.59
N VAL A 227 -15.58 1.46 -3.67
CA VAL A 227 -15.75 2.02 -5.02
C VAL A 227 -15.30 1.01 -6.08
N GLY A 228 -15.95 1.04 -7.24
CA GLY A 228 -15.72 0.08 -8.33
C GLY A 228 -16.61 -1.14 -8.20
N THR A 229 -16.27 -2.22 -8.89
CA THR A 229 -16.94 -3.52 -8.71
C THR A 229 -16.04 -4.69 -9.10
N ASP A 230 -16.02 -5.73 -8.26
CA ASP A 230 -15.32 -6.99 -8.60
C ASP A 230 -16.13 -7.89 -9.55
N GLU A 231 -17.43 -7.61 -9.73
CA GLU A 231 -18.22 -8.34 -10.71
C GLU A 231 -17.67 -8.12 -12.12
N PRO A 232 -17.45 -9.18 -12.91
CA PRO A 232 -17.11 -9.02 -14.30
C PRO A 232 -18.25 -8.22 -14.94
N ALA A 233 -17.92 -7.05 -15.50
CA ALA A 233 -18.91 -6.20 -16.16
C ALA A 233 -19.81 -7.09 -17.02
N ALA A 234 -21.10 -7.12 -16.69
CA ALA A 234 -22.07 -7.93 -17.43
C ALA A 234 -21.82 -7.66 -18.91
N PRO A 235 -21.60 -8.69 -19.75
CA PRO A 235 -21.18 -8.49 -21.12
C PRO A 235 -22.21 -7.58 -21.79
N TYR A 236 -21.85 -6.31 -21.98
CA TYR A 236 -22.70 -5.35 -22.67
C TYR A 236 -22.96 -5.95 -24.05
N GLY A 237 -24.23 -6.26 -24.32
CA GLY A 237 -24.67 -7.12 -25.41
C GLY A 237 -23.82 -7.04 -26.67
N VAL A 238 -22.98 -8.05 -26.85
CA VAL A 238 -22.46 -8.44 -28.17
C VAL A 238 -23.21 -9.71 -28.52
N GLY A 239 -24.18 -9.61 -29.42
CA GLY A 239 -24.64 -10.78 -30.16
C GLY A 239 -23.41 -11.46 -30.76
N ALA A 240 -23.22 -12.73 -30.42
CA ALA A 240 -22.37 -13.73 -31.07
C ALA A 240 -21.23 -13.18 -31.95
N ALA A 241 -20.06 -12.91 -31.38
CA ALA A 241 -18.72 -13.13 -31.97
C ALA A 241 -17.62 -12.35 -31.22
N ALA A 242 -17.16 -12.84 -30.06
CA ALA A 242 -15.84 -12.48 -29.52
C ALA A 242 -15.41 -13.46 -28.41
N ALA A 243 -15.51 -14.76 -28.66
CA ALA A 243 -14.76 -15.78 -27.92
C ALA A 243 -13.37 -15.94 -28.57
N ALA A 244 -12.51 -14.92 -28.47
CA ALA A 244 -11.13 -14.98 -28.95
C ALA A 244 -10.26 -13.80 -28.43
N ALA A 245 -10.24 -13.55 -27.12
CA ALA A 245 -9.16 -12.77 -26.48
C ALA A 245 -8.99 -13.07 -24.98
N SER A 246 -9.48 -14.22 -24.51
CA SER A 246 -9.31 -14.70 -23.13
C SER A 246 -8.63 -16.07 -23.15
N SER A 247 -7.37 -16.10 -23.57
CA SER A 247 -6.50 -17.28 -23.43
C SER A 247 -5.03 -16.91 -23.54
N SER A 248 -4.49 -16.32 -22.47
CA SER A 248 -3.07 -16.47 -22.12
C SER A 248 -2.87 -16.47 -20.61
N PHE A 249 -3.74 -17.19 -19.90
CA PHE A 249 -3.46 -17.76 -18.59
C PHE A 249 -4.13 -19.13 -18.54
N ASP A 250 -3.62 -20.05 -19.38
CA ASP A 250 -3.87 -21.47 -19.20
C ASP A 250 -2.59 -22.10 -18.64
N SER A 251 -2.62 -22.37 -17.35
CA SER A 251 -1.70 -23.27 -16.67
C SER A 251 -2.45 -23.89 -15.49
N SER A 252 -3.52 -24.62 -15.79
CA SER A 252 -4.02 -25.66 -14.91
C SER A 252 -3.45 -27.01 -15.36
N GLN A 253 -2.40 -27.46 -14.66
CA GLN A 253 -2.15 -28.87 -14.35
C GLN A 253 -1.02 -28.92 -13.31
N ASP A 254 -1.14 -29.84 -12.36
CA ASP A 254 -0.36 -30.02 -11.11
C ASP A 254 -0.66 -29.07 -9.93
N ALA A 255 -1.87 -29.22 -9.38
CA ALA A 255 -2.11 -29.06 -7.94
C ALA A 255 -2.79 -30.33 -7.41
N THR A 256 -2.09 -31.45 -7.45
CA THR A 256 -2.40 -32.63 -6.65
C THR A 256 -1.26 -32.84 -5.65
N VAL A 257 -1.63 -33.00 -4.38
CA VAL A 257 -0.75 -33.37 -3.25
C VAL A 257 0.15 -32.24 -2.70
N TYR A 258 -0.44 -31.25 -2.05
CA TYR A 258 0.12 -30.73 -0.79
C TYR A 258 -1.00 -30.70 0.24
N GLY A 259 -0.87 -31.61 1.21
CA GLY A 259 -1.94 -32.01 2.11
C GLY A 259 -2.29 -30.99 3.17
N ASP A 260 -3.50 -31.20 3.69
CA ASP A 260 -4.11 -30.71 4.93
C ASP A 260 -3.22 -30.91 6.19
N LEU A 261 -2.03 -30.32 6.22
CA LEU A 261 -1.11 -30.36 7.35
C LEU A 261 -0.84 -28.94 7.86
N ASN A 262 -1.88 -28.24 8.34
CA ASN A 262 -1.74 -27.25 9.44
C ASN A 262 -3.07 -26.65 9.95
N ARG A 263 -4.18 -27.41 9.98
CA ARG A 263 -5.44 -26.94 10.59
C ARG A 263 -5.51 -27.08 12.12
N ASN A 264 -4.46 -27.56 12.77
CA ASN A 264 -4.40 -27.73 14.23
C ASN A 264 -3.30 -26.85 14.83
N GLY A 265 -3.63 -25.61 15.21
CA GLY A 265 -2.71 -24.77 15.96
C GLY A 265 -3.15 -23.32 16.08
N LEU A 266 -3.88 -23.02 17.16
CA LEU A 266 -4.19 -21.67 17.65
C LEU A 266 -4.95 -20.77 16.66
N THR A 267 -6.29 -20.89 16.65
CA THR A 267 -7.15 -19.72 16.45
C THR A 267 -6.93 -18.78 17.63
N ALA A 268 -5.86 -17.99 17.59
CA ALA A 268 -5.74 -16.82 18.44
C ALA A 268 -6.84 -15.87 18.00
N VAL A 269 -7.98 -15.91 18.71
CA VAL A 269 -8.89 -14.77 18.79
C VAL A 269 -8.11 -13.71 19.55
N ALA A 270 -7.17 -13.05 18.86
CA ALA A 270 -6.55 -11.86 19.37
C ALA A 270 -7.69 -10.87 19.58
N ALA A 271 -7.99 -10.59 20.84
CA ALA A 271 -8.96 -9.59 21.23
C ALA A 271 -8.50 -8.25 20.65
N ALA A 272 -9.02 -7.91 19.47
CA ALA A 272 -8.93 -6.59 18.87
C ALA A 272 -9.70 -5.62 19.78
N THR A 273 -9.05 -5.23 20.87
CA THR A 273 -9.61 -4.34 21.88
C THR A 273 -9.25 -2.91 21.48
N ALA A 274 -9.99 -2.39 20.49
CA ALA A 274 -10.26 -0.97 20.30
C ALA A 274 -11.41 -0.86 19.29
N VAL A 275 -12.63 -1.21 19.73
CA VAL A 275 -13.85 -0.87 19.00
C VAL A 275 -13.96 0.65 19.02
N THR A 276 -13.40 1.30 18.01
CA THR A 276 -13.84 2.63 17.65
C THR A 276 -14.81 2.46 16.50
N ALA A 277 -16.00 3.05 16.61
CA ALA A 277 -17.01 2.96 15.57
C ALA A 277 -16.39 3.38 14.23
N THR A 278 -16.22 2.42 13.32
CA THR A 278 -15.82 2.71 11.94
C THR A 278 -16.94 3.55 11.34
N GLN A 279 -16.59 4.74 10.85
CA GLN A 279 -17.57 5.61 10.21
C GLN A 279 -17.90 5.00 8.84
N LEU A 280 -18.97 4.21 8.78
CA LEU A 280 -19.48 3.67 7.52
C LEU A 280 -19.99 4.83 6.68
N LEU A 281 -19.38 5.04 5.52
CA LEU A 281 -19.94 5.95 4.53
C LEU A 281 -21.15 5.27 3.89
N PRO A 282 -22.32 5.94 3.82
CA PRO A 282 -23.40 5.44 2.99
C PRO A 282 -22.89 5.39 1.55
N PRO A 283 -23.15 4.30 0.79
CA PRO A 283 -22.69 4.18 -0.57
C PRO A 283 -23.29 5.32 -1.40
N SER A 284 -22.43 6.21 -1.90
CA SER A 284 -22.86 7.21 -2.88
C SER A 284 -23.25 6.49 -4.17
N PRO A 285 -24.33 6.88 -4.86
CA PRO A 285 -24.69 6.30 -6.16
C PRO A 285 -23.55 6.43 -7.20
N ASP A 286 -22.65 7.39 -7.03
CA ASP A 286 -21.48 7.60 -7.90
C ASP A 286 -20.33 6.59 -7.64
N CYS A 287 -20.38 5.80 -6.56
CA CYS A 287 -19.34 4.81 -6.22
C CYS A 287 -19.27 3.62 -7.20
N LYS A 288 -20.23 3.49 -8.12
CA LYS A 288 -20.25 2.42 -9.13
C LYS A 288 -19.49 2.75 -10.41
N ALA A 289 -18.78 3.88 -10.46
CA ALA A 289 -17.93 4.20 -11.59
C ALA A 289 -16.92 3.04 -11.82
N PRO A 290 -16.86 2.46 -13.03
CA PRO A 290 -15.95 1.34 -13.28
C PRO A 290 -14.50 1.80 -13.10
N LEU A 291 -13.74 1.02 -12.34
CA LEU A 291 -12.29 1.13 -12.27
C LEU A 291 -11.68 0.17 -13.28
N THR A 292 -10.64 0.62 -13.97
CA THR A 292 -10.00 -0.19 -15.00
C THR A 292 -8.95 -1.10 -14.38
N ASN A 293 -8.04 -0.52 -13.61
CA ASN A 293 -6.94 -1.21 -12.94
C ASN A 293 -6.28 -0.27 -11.93
N VAL A 294 -6.65 -0.39 -10.66
CA VAL A 294 -6.07 0.35 -9.54
C VAL A 294 -4.62 -0.09 -9.32
N GLN A 295 -3.69 0.78 -9.65
CA GLN A 295 -2.24 0.50 -9.67
C GLN A 295 -1.53 0.93 -8.37
N ALA A 296 -2.06 1.94 -7.67
CA ALA A 296 -1.52 2.49 -6.44
C ALA A 296 -2.62 3.19 -5.64
N LEU A 297 -2.47 3.23 -4.31
CA LEU A 297 -3.39 3.86 -3.36
C LEU A 297 -2.59 4.68 -2.34
N ALA A 298 -3.12 5.83 -1.93
CA ALA A 298 -2.62 6.59 -0.79
C ALA A 298 -3.76 7.36 -0.12
N ALA A 299 -3.91 7.21 1.20
CA ALA A 299 -4.88 7.97 1.98
C ALA A 299 -4.21 9.19 2.64
N ASP A 300 -4.87 10.35 2.55
CA ASP A 300 -4.49 11.55 3.27
C ASP A 300 -5.31 11.65 4.57
N GLY A 301 -4.69 11.29 5.69
CA GLY A 301 -5.33 11.34 7.00
C GLY A 301 -5.77 12.74 7.45
N SER A 302 -5.22 13.81 6.85
CA SER A 302 -5.59 15.18 7.20
C SER A 302 -6.88 15.65 6.54
N SER A 303 -7.10 15.25 5.28
CA SER A 303 -8.28 15.65 4.50
C SER A 303 -9.34 14.55 4.37
N GLY A 304 -9.00 13.30 4.68
CA GLY A 304 -9.84 12.12 4.44
C GLY A 304 -9.97 11.75 2.96
N ASN A 305 -9.21 12.38 2.08
CA ASN A 305 -9.17 12.03 0.66
C ASN A 305 -8.37 10.73 0.45
N VAL A 306 -8.83 9.89 -0.47
CA VAL A 306 -8.09 8.71 -0.93
C VAL A 306 -7.71 8.91 -2.39
N TYR A 307 -6.42 9.00 -2.65
CA TYR A 307 -5.87 9.17 -3.98
C TYR A 307 -5.49 7.81 -4.55
N PHE A 308 -5.71 7.63 -5.85
CA PHE A 308 -5.32 6.40 -6.51
C PHE A 308 -5.03 6.58 -7.99
N LEU A 309 -4.20 5.70 -8.50
CA LEU A 309 -3.87 5.60 -9.92
C LEU A 309 -4.73 4.51 -10.55
N ASP A 310 -5.55 4.88 -11.53
CA ASP A 310 -6.42 3.95 -12.26
C ASP A 310 -6.05 3.92 -13.74
N GLY A 311 -5.87 2.72 -14.31
CA GLY A 311 -5.66 2.54 -15.74
C GLY A 311 -4.58 1.52 -16.08
N THR A 312 -4.19 1.50 -17.34
CA THR A 312 -3.14 0.62 -17.85
C THR A 312 -1.82 1.35 -17.97
N THR A 313 -0.76 0.72 -17.47
CA THR A 313 0.60 1.27 -17.52
C THR A 313 0.97 1.62 -18.96
N GLY A 314 1.49 2.83 -19.18
CA GLY A 314 2.06 3.24 -20.47
C GLY A 314 1.09 3.77 -21.53
N SER A 315 -0.21 3.87 -21.28
CA SER A 315 -1.11 4.51 -22.27
C SER A 315 -2.11 5.52 -21.70
N LYS A 316 -2.73 5.29 -20.53
CA LYS A 316 -3.69 6.23 -19.91
C LYS A 316 -3.86 5.96 -18.41
N THR A 317 -2.90 6.38 -17.58
CA THR A 317 -3.11 6.35 -16.12
C THR A 317 -3.82 7.63 -15.69
N MET A 318 -4.96 7.48 -15.03
CA MET A 318 -5.70 8.57 -14.41
C MET A 318 -5.31 8.71 -12.95
N LEU A 319 -5.14 9.94 -12.47
CA LEU A 319 -5.14 10.22 -11.04
C LEU A 319 -6.58 10.52 -10.63
N ARG A 320 -7.10 9.74 -9.69
CA ARG A 320 -8.43 9.92 -9.13
C ARG A 320 -8.36 10.19 -7.64
N VAL A 321 -9.40 10.85 -7.13
CA VAL A 321 -9.60 11.07 -5.70
C VAL A 321 -11.01 10.63 -5.30
N LEU A 322 -11.08 9.79 -4.28
CA LEU A 322 -12.30 9.51 -3.53
C LEU A 322 -12.35 10.45 -2.33
N ARG A 323 -13.30 11.38 -2.36
CA ARG A 323 -13.51 12.39 -1.32
C ARG A 323 -14.11 11.78 -0.05
N PRO A 324 -14.01 12.46 1.11
CA PRO A 324 -14.64 12.01 2.36
C PRO A 324 -16.15 11.79 2.25
N ASN A 325 -16.84 12.57 1.42
CA ASN A 325 -18.29 12.44 1.18
C ASN A 325 -18.67 11.30 0.23
N GLY A 326 -17.69 10.51 -0.24
CA GLY A 326 -17.89 9.42 -1.20
C GLY A 326 -17.95 9.85 -2.67
N SER A 327 -17.76 11.15 -3.01
CA SER A 327 -17.67 11.55 -4.41
C SER A 327 -16.35 11.10 -5.03
N LEU A 328 -16.42 10.62 -6.27
CA LEU A 328 -15.26 10.23 -7.05
C LEU A 328 -14.98 11.27 -8.12
N GLU A 329 -13.75 11.80 -8.14
CA GLU A 329 -13.31 12.81 -9.10
C GLU A 329 -12.04 12.35 -9.82
N THR A 330 -11.94 12.66 -11.11
CA THR A 330 -10.68 12.53 -11.87
C THR A 330 -9.94 13.86 -11.81
N LEU A 331 -8.72 13.84 -11.27
CA LEU A 331 -7.86 15.01 -11.14
C LEU A 331 -6.95 15.19 -12.38
N GLU A 332 -6.52 14.08 -12.99
CA GLU A 332 -5.69 14.07 -14.20
C GLU A 332 -6.03 12.84 -15.05
N GLU A 333 -6.21 13.01 -16.36
CA GLU A 333 -6.68 11.95 -17.27
C GLU A 333 -5.54 11.26 -18.02
N GLN A 334 -4.35 11.86 -18.07
CA GLN A 334 -3.25 11.39 -18.91
C GLN A 334 -1.90 11.46 -18.19
N LEU A 335 -1.87 11.02 -16.94
CA LEU A 335 -0.64 10.97 -16.18
C LEU A 335 0.30 9.95 -16.81
N ARG A 336 1.42 10.44 -17.37
CA ARG A 336 2.41 9.60 -18.05
C ARG A 336 3.29 8.90 -17.02
N ILE A 337 2.78 7.79 -16.51
CA ILE A 337 3.47 6.97 -15.54
C ILE A 337 4.05 5.74 -16.23
N GLY A 338 5.39 5.61 -16.24
CA GLY A 338 6.04 4.35 -16.60
C GLY A 338 7.54 4.43 -16.89
N PRO A 339 8.14 3.25 -17.09
CA PRO A 339 8.79 2.99 -18.35
C PRO A 339 8.09 1.80 -19.01
N SER A 340 8.09 1.77 -20.32
CA SER A 340 7.98 0.52 -21.06
C SER A 340 9.15 -0.40 -20.64
N GLY A 341 8.97 -1.33 -19.70
CA GLY A 341 9.87 -2.47 -19.53
C GLY A 341 10.37 -2.84 -18.12
N ASN A 342 10.08 -2.09 -17.06
CA ASN A 342 10.48 -2.49 -15.69
C ASN A 342 9.32 -3.12 -14.91
N SER A 343 9.59 -4.23 -14.23
CA SER A 343 8.64 -5.08 -13.50
C SER A 343 8.08 -4.48 -12.19
N ARG A 344 8.35 -3.20 -11.90
CA ARG A 344 7.88 -2.55 -10.67
C ARG A 344 6.61 -1.77 -10.94
N TRP A 345 5.59 -2.06 -10.15
CA TRP A 345 4.32 -1.34 -10.17
C TRP A 345 4.48 0.06 -9.57
N PRO A 346 3.76 1.07 -10.11
CA PRO A 346 3.71 2.40 -9.52
C PRO A 346 3.29 2.36 -8.07
N ARG A 347 3.68 3.39 -7.33
CA ARG A 347 3.25 3.65 -5.97
C ARG A 347 2.89 5.09 -5.79
N LEU A 348 2.09 5.33 -4.77
CA LEU A 348 1.59 6.62 -4.41
C LEU A 348 1.85 6.84 -2.92
N ALA A 349 2.25 8.03 -2.54
CA ALA A 349 2.34 8.44 -1.15
C ALA A 349 1.89 9.89 -1.00
N VAL A 350 1.16 10.17 0.08
CA VAL A 350 0.82 11.53 0.48
C VAL A 350 2.01 12.14 1.21
N LEU A 351 2.39 13.34 0.81
CA LEU A 351 3.47 14.11 1.38
C LEU A 351 2.91 15.36 2.09
N PRO A 352 3.69 15.97 2.98
CA PRO A 352 3.33 17.26 3.58
C PRO A 352 3.04 18.33 2.51
N TYR A 353 2.27 19.35 2.88
CA TYR A 353 1.96 20.51 2.05
C TYR A 353 1.12 20.23 0.78
N GLY A 354 0.28 19.18 0.81
CA GLY A 354 -0.65 18.88 -0.28
C GLY A 354 0.00 18.26 -1.51
N TYR A 355 1.10 17.52 -1.30
CA TYR A 355 1.82 16.84 -2.37
C TYR A 355 1.49 15.35 -2.44
N LEU A 356 1.51 14.80 -3.65
CA LEU A 356 1.60 13.36 -3.87
C LEU A 356 2.94 13.02 -4.52
N ALA A 357 3.55 11.92 -4.07
CA ALA A 357 4.68 11.30 -4.75
C ALA A 357 4.22 10.06 -5.51
N VAL A 358 4.51 10.02 -6.80
CA VAL A 358 4.44 8.82 -7.65
C VAL A 358 5.85 8.29 -7.84
N TYR A 359 6.09 7.03 -7.48
CA TYR A 359 7.41 6.41 -7.56
C TYR A 359 7.33 4.91 -7.88
N GLY A 360 8.49 4.28 -8.14
CA GLY A 360 8.55 2.89 -8.61
C GLY A 360 8.27 2.73 -10.11
N THR A 361 8.19 3.84 -10.83
CA THR A 361 7.73 3.97 -12.23
C THR A 361 8.85 4.32 -13.18
N SER A 362 10.09 4.39 -12.71
CA SER A 362 11.30 4.33 -13.52
C SER A 362 12.47 4.05 -12.57
N SER A 363 13.59 3.60 -13.10
CA SER A 363 14.79 3.39 -12.28
C SER A 363 15.44 4.71 -11.82
N HIS A 364 14.97 5.88 -12.26
CA HIS A 364 15.72 7.13 -12.10
C HIS A 364 14.89 8.30 -11.58
N GLU A 365 13.56 8.24 -11.60
CA GLU A 365 12.71 9.41 -11.34
C GLU A 365 11.54 9.08 -10.42
N MET A 366 11.30 10.00 -9.49
CA MET A 366 10.06 10.15 -8.73
C MET A 366 9.33 11.36 -9.28
N MET A 367 8.02 11.27 -9.45
CA MET A 367 7.18 12.39 -9.87
C MET A 367 6.44 12.96 -8.67
N LEU A 368 6.49 14.26 -8.48
CA LEU A 368 5.70 14.98 -7.49
C LEU A 368 4.53 15.68 -8.16
N LEU A 369 3.36 15.57 -7.54
CA LEU A 369 2.12 16.20 -7.97
C LEU A 369 1.68 17.16 -6.86
N LYS A 370 1.49 18.43 -7.19
CA LYS A 370 0.86 19.39 -6.29
C LYS A 370 -0.64 19.42 -6.55
N LEU A 371 -1.43 19.16 -5.50
CA LEU A 371 -2.89 19.06 -5.55
C LEU A 371 -3.61 20.41 -5.44
#